data_AF-A0A6Y1QVD4-F1
#
_entry.id   AF-A0A6Y1QVD4-F1
#
_cell.length_a   1.000
_cell.length_b   1.000
_cell.length_c   1.000
_cell.angle_alpha   90.00
_cell.angle_beta   90.00
_cell.angle_gamma   90.00
#
_symmetry.space_group_name_H-M   'P 1'
#
loop_
_entity.id
_entity.type
_entity.pdbx_description
1 polymer ?
#
loop_
_entity_poly.entity_id
_entity_poly.type
_entity_poly.pdbx_seq_one_letter_code
_entity_poly.pdbx_strand_id
1 'polypeptide(L)'
;MLVVKIPFVFMVGCMVKLKYILLLTALSAPVAYADWATKTDDDVFSGGKSAMMLGELSSIMSNAVFDCSENKLTFSLVEEDNNSKLDEPIPVDLFVKIDGDEVIKLNALLMRRNSRFIGAESSDKNNIINLLNQLQSAKKKFIVGIQGKGGESKQSYSGDVINSTNAVSNFVKACKISL
;
A
#
# COMPACT_ATOMS: atom_id res chain seq x y z
N MET A 1 46.66 10.49 -43.22
CA MET A 1 48.03 9.94 -43.25
C MET A 1 48.96 10.98 -42.68
N LEU A 2 49.27 10.90 -41.38
CA LEU A 2 50.41 11.62 -40.81
C LEU A 2 50.98 10.79 -39.66
N VAL A 3 52.25 10.45 -39.83
CA VAL A 3 53.03 9.54 -39.00
C VAL A 3 53.60 10.32 -37.81
N VAL A 4 53.49 9.69 -36.64
CA VAL A 4 54.06 10.09 -35.36
C VAL A 4 55.58 10.23 -35.44
N LYS A 5 56.15 11.28 -34.82
CA LYS A 5 57.52 11.24 -34.28
C LYS A 5 57.55 11.89 -32.89
N ILE A 6 57.69 11.04 -31.89
CA ILE A 6 58.03 11.36 -30.50
C ILE A 6 59.55 11.53 -30.41
N PRO A 7 60.08 12.51 -29.67
CA PRO A 7 61.35 12.37 -28.99
C PRO A 7 61.12 12.07 -27.51
N PHE A 8 61.74 10.99 -27.07
CA PHE A 8 61.85 10.55 -25.69
C PHE A 8 63.08 11.22 -25.03
N VAL A 9 63.21 11.00 -23.72
CA VAL A 9 64.35 11.30 -22.80
C VAL A 9 64.39 12.77 -22.31
N PHE A 10 64.36 13.11 -21.01
CA PHE A 10 65.07 12.52 -19.86
C PHE A 10 64.33 12.61 -18.51
N MET A 11 64.66 11.63 -17.66
CA MET A 11 64.33 11.41 -16.25
C MET A 11 64.30 12.66 -15.35
N VAL A 12 63.41 12.69 -14.35
CA VAL A 12 63.76 12.75 -12.91
C VAL A 12 62.60 12.13 -12.12
N GLY A 13 62.93 11.22 -11.21
CA GLY A 13 61.97 10.41 -10.46
C GLY A 13 61.07 11.20 -9.52
N CYS A 14 59.83 10.73 -9.42
CA CYS A 14 59.07 10.83 -8.19
C CYS A 14 58.36 9.49 -7.99
N MET A 15 58.84 8.71 -7.02
CA MET A 15 58.19 7.48 -6.57
C MET A 15 56.87 7.85 -5.87
N VAL A 16 55.79 7.98 -6.63
CA VAL A 16 54.44 8.11 -6.05
C VAL A 16 53.86 6.70 -5.93
N LYS A 17 53.76 6.24 -4.68
CA LYS A 17 53.24 4.93 -4.29
C LYS A 17 51.87 4.70 -4.92
N LEU A 18 51.80 3.73 -5.84
CA LEU A 18 50.58 3.19 -6.42
C LEU A 18 49.84 2.36 -5.34
N LYS A 19 49.14 3.04 -4.45
CA LYS A 19 48.20 2.42 -3.51
C LYS A 19 46.78 2.78 -3.94
N TYR A 20 46.13 1.81 -4.58
CA TYR A 20 44.69 1.53 -4.59
C TYR A 20 43.75 2.71 -4.35
N ILE A 21 43.06 3.15 -5.41
CA ILE A 21 41.71 3.70 -5.28
C ILE A 21 40.82 2.95 -6.26
N LEU A 22 40.34 1.80 -5.80
CA LEU A 22 39.24 1.06 -6.41
C LEU A 22 37.98 1.85 -6.02
N LEU A 23 37.48 2.68 -6.94
CA LEU A 23 36.28 3.49 -6.73
C LEU A 23 35.08 2.53 -6.70
N LEU A 24 34.72 2.06 -5.51
CA LEU A 24 33.52 1.26 -5.28
C LEU A 24 32.31 2.20 -5.35
N THR A 25 31.77 2.41 -6.56
CA THR A 25 30.49 3.10 -6.72
C THR A 25 29.38 2.18 -6.23
N ALA A 26 29.09 2.23 -4.93
CA ALA A 26 27.88 1.67 -4.35
C ALA A 26 26.69 2.53 -4.82
N LEU A 27 26.13 2.21 -6.00
CA LEU A 27 24.77 2.60 -6.34
C LEU A 27 23.82 1.75 -5.49
N SER A 28 23.52 2.19 -4.27
CA SER A 28 22.41 1.65 -3.48
C SER A 28 21.34 2.72 -3.33
N ALA A 29 20.31 2.66 -4.17
CA ALA A 29 18.90 3.02 -3.93
C ALA A 29 18.20 3.16 -5.30
N PRO A 30 17.09 2.44 -5.53
CA PRO A 30 15.88 2.71 -4.76
C PRO A 30 15.20 1.42 -4.27
N VAL A 31 14.92 1.33 -2.96
CA VAL A 31 13.88 0.43 -2.46
C VAL A 31 12.61 1.25 -2.27
N ALA A 32 11.93 1.55 -3.38
CA ALA A 32 10.54 1.98 -3.32
C ALA A 32 9.68 0.71 -3.30
N TYR A 33 9.43 0.16 -2.11
CA TYR A 33 8.42 -0.89 -1.92
C TYR A 33 7.20 -0.25 -1.25
N ALA A 34 6.31 0.33 -2.03
CA ALA A 34 5.01 0.74 -1.52
C ALA A 34 3.96 -0.20 -2.09
N ASP A 35 3.66 -1.26 -1.35
CA ASP A 35 2.50 -2.10 -1.60
C ASP A 35 2.19 -2.76 -0.26
N TRP A 36 1.23 -2.19 0.45
CA TRP A 36 0.92 -2.36 1.87
C TRP A 36 1.86 -1.64 2.85
N ALA A 37 1.30 -0.63 3.52
CA ALA A 37 1.94 0.10 4.60
C ALA A 37 0.95 0.33 5.75
N THR A 38 1.45 0.28 6.99
CA THR A 38 0.66 0.57 8.19
C THR A 38 1.25 1.77 8.91
N LYS A 39 0.39 2.76 9.19
CA LYS A 39 0.65 3.85 10.10
C LYS A 39 -0.10 3.60 11.41
N THR A 40 0.56 3.86 12.53
CA THR A 40 -0.03 3.76 13.86
C THR A 40 0.15 5.09 14.57
N ASP A 41 -0.89 5.56 15.25
CA ASP A 41 -0.88 6.80 16.01
C ASP A 41 -1.49 6.55 17.40
N ASP A 42 -1.16 7.41 18.37
CA ASP A 42 -1.83 7.40 19.67
C ASP A 42 -3.21 8.04 19.54
N ASP A 43 -4.24 7.39 20.08
CA ASP A 43 -5.60 7.91 20.06
C ASP A 43 -5.89 8.65 21.37
N VAL A 44 -5.99 9.97 21.25
CA VAL A 44 -6.21 10.89 22.38
C VAL A 44 -7.57 10.73 23.05
N PHE A 45 -8.55 10.11 22.39
CA PHE A 45 -9.91 9.96 22.92
C PHE A 45 -10.09 8.66 23.69
N SER A 46 -9.47 7.57 23.23
CA SER A 46 -9.50 6.27 23.92
C SER A 46 -8.35 6.06 24.90
N GLY A 47 -7.26 6.83 24.77
CA GLY A 47 -6.00 6.53 25.44
C GLY A 47 -5.30 5.28 24.87
N GLY A 48 -5.81 4.74 23.75
CA GLY A 48 -5.28 3.58 23.04
C GLY A 48 -4.42 3.93 21.83
N LYS A 49 -4.28 2.96 20.92
CA LYS A 49 -3.65 3.13 19.60
C LYS A 49 -4.74 3.15 18.53
N SER A 50 -4.52 3.92 17.48
CA SER A 50 -5.23 3.77 16.20
C SER A 50 -4.25 3.31 15.13
N ALA A 51 -4.76 2.67 14.08
CA ALA A 51 -3.95 2.28 12.94
C ALA A 51 -4.71 2.46 11.64
N MET A 52 -3.97 2.84 10.60
CA MET A 52 -4.43 2.88 9.22
C MET A 52 -3.46 2.03 8.38
N MET A 53 -3.99 1.04 7.67
CA MET A 53 -3.22 0.22 6.74
C MET A 53 -3.73 0.43 5.32
N LEU A 54 -2.83 0.77 4.41
CA LEU A 54 -3.11 1.15 3.03
C LEU A 54 -2.46 0.16 2.08
N GLY A 55 -3.24 -0.41 1.16
CA GLY A 55 -2.77 -1.15 -0.01
C GLY A 55 -3.05 -0.37 -1.28
N GLU A 56 -2.01 -0.17 -2.09
CA GLU A 56 -2.14 0.51 -3.38
C GLU A 56 -2.88 -0.40 -4.37
N LEU A 57 -3.57 0.20 -5.33
CA LEU A 57 -4.31 -0.50 -6.37
C LEU A 57 -3.87 0.01 -7.75
N SER A 58 -4.21 -0.73 -8.79
CA SER A 58 -3.83 -0.43 -10.18
C SER A 58 -4.32 0.92 -10.70
N SER A 59 -5.29 1.53 -10.02
CA SER A 59 -5.69 2.92 -10.24
C SER A 59 -4.87 3.82 -9.33
N ILE A 60 -4.18 4.80 -9.92
CA ILE A 60 -3.37 5.80 -9.20
C ILE A 60 -4.16 6.63 -8.15
N MET A 61 -5.49 6.57 -8.19
CA MET A 61 -6.39 7.33 -7.33
C MET A 61 -7.19 6.44 -6.37
N SER A 62 -6.94 5.13 -6.35
CA SER A 62 -7.71 4.18 -5.55
C SER A 62 -6.83 3.39 -4.58
N ASN A 63 -7.30 3.19 -3.35
CA ASN A 63 -6.58 2.42 -2.33
C ASN A 63 -7.53 1.50 -1.56
N ALA A 64 -7.01 0.35 -1.14
CA ALA A 64 -7.64 -0.49 -0.13
C ALA A 64 -7.19 -0.02 1.26
N VAL A 65 -8.12 0.28 2.16
CA VAL A 65 -7.82 0.91 3.44
C VAL A 65 -8.45 0.12 4.58
N PHE A 66 -7.64 -0.32 5.54
CA PHE A 66 -8.11 -0.80 6.82
C PHE A 66 -7.88 0.27 7.86
N ASP A 67 -8.89 0.57 8.68
CA ASP A 67 -8.77 1.48 9.81
C ASP A 67 -9.16 0.76 11.10
N CYS A 68 -8.47 1.09 12.18
CA CYS A 68 -8.90 0.71 13.51
C CYS A 68 -8.71 1.81 14.57
N SER A 69 -9.57 1.74 15.57
CA SER A 69 -9.44 2.38 16.88
C SER A 69 -10.06 1.45 17.93
N GLU A 70 -10.14 1.87 19.19
CA GLU A 70 -10.67 1.02 20.28
C GLU A 70 -12.03 0.36 19.95
N ASN A 71 -12.91 1.08 19.25
CA ASN A 71 -14.28 0.64 18.96
C ASN A 71 -14.60 0.59 17.45
N LYS A 72 -13.60 0.72 16.58
CA LYS A 72 -13.79 0.73 15.12
C LYS A 72 -12.83 -0.26 14.47
N LEU A 73 -13.35 -1.09 13.57
CA LEU A 73 -12.57 -1.84 12.61
C LEU A 73 -13.32 -1.79 11.28
N THR A 74 -12.70 -1.19 10.27
CA THR A 74 -13.32 -1.02 8.96
C THR A 74 -12.38 -1.38 7.83
N PHE A 75 -12.98 -1.80 6.72
CA PHE A 75 -12.33 -1.91 5.43
C PHE A 75 -13.00 -0.97 4.44
N SER A 76 -12.22 -0.27 3.63
CA SER A 76 -12.72 0.63 2.60
C SER A 76 -11.99 0.47 1.28
N LEU A 77 -12.74 0.56 0.18
CA LEU A 77 -12.19 0.99 -1.10
C LEU A 77 -12.31 2.51 -1.16
N VAL A 78 -11.19 3.21 -1.18
CA VAL A 78 -11.11 4.68 -1.16
C VAL A 78 -10.68 5.19 -2.52
N GLU A 79 -11.37 6.20 -3.02
CA GLU A 79 -11.08 6.84 -4.30
C GLU A 79 -10.97 8.36 -4.13
N GLU A 80 -10.05 8.98 -4.86
CA GLU A 80 -10.00 10.43 -4.95
C GLU A 80 -11.15 10.93 -5.83
N ASP A 81 -11.97 11.82 -5.27
CA ASP A 81 -13.09 12.44 -5.94
C ASP A 81 -13.43 13.76 -5.25
N ASN A 82 -13.10 14.89 -5.87
CA ASN A 82 -13.35 16.22 -5.29
C ASN A 82 -14.66 16.84 -5.76
N ASN A 83 -15.41 16.13 -6.62
CA ASN A 83 -16.47 16.72 -7.44
C ASN A 83 -17.84 16.14 -7.11
N SER A 84 -17.94 14.85 -6.75
CA SER A 84 -19.22 14.22 -6.47
C SER A 84 -19.84 14.74 -5.17
N LYS A 85 -21.12 15.09 -5.25
CA LYS A 85 -21.93 15.37 -4.06
C LYS A 85 -22.54 14.05 -3.58
N LEU A 86 -22.05 13.60 -2.44
CA LEU A 86 -22.61 12.46 -1.71
C LEU A 86 -23.25 13.01 -0.43
N ASP A 87 -24.47 13.54 -0.57
CA ASP A 87 -25.20 14.15 0.54
C ASP A 87 -25.67 13.10 1.56
N GLU A 88 -25.89 11.85 1.10
CA GLU A 88 -26.26 10.71 1.94
C GLU A 88 -25.42 9.46 1.58
N PRO A 89 -25.16 8.56 2.54
CA PRO A 89 -24.49 7.29 2.26
C PRO A 89 -25.29 6.40 1.31
N ILE A 90 -24.63 5.86 0.27
CA ILE A 90 -25.25 5.00 -0.74
C ILE A 90 -24.89 3.54 -0.46
N PRO A 91 -25.85 2.63 -0.26
CA PRO A 91 -25.57 1.20 -0.10
C PRO A 91 -24.91 0.60 -1.34
N VAL A 92 -23.80 -0.10 -1.13
CA VAL A 92 -23.05 -0.81 -2.18
C VAL A 92 -22.59 -2.17 -1.63
N ASP A 93 -22.12 -3.02 -2.53
CA ASP A 93 -21.42 -4.26 -2.17
C ASP A 93 -19.95 -4.13 -2.56
N LEU A 94 -19.06 -4.54 -1.65
CA LEU A 94 -17.65 -4.75 -1.95
C LEU A 94 -17.37 -6.24 -2.09
N PHE A 95 -16.49 -6.58 -3.02
CA PHE A 95 -16.03 -7.93 -3.28
C PHE A 95 -14.53 -7.94 -3.20
N VAL A 96 -13.96 -8.71 -2.28
CA VAL A 96 -12.52 -8.78 -2.11
C VAL A 96 -12.05 -10.20 -2.38
N LYS A 97 -10.98 -10.34 -3.14
CA LYS A 97 -10.31 -11.60 -3.42
C LYS A 97 -8.81 -11.44 -3.23
N ILE A 98 -8.23 -12.32 -2.45
CA ILE A 98 -6.78 -12.36 -2.20
C ILE A 98 -6.25 -13.67 -2.79
N ASP A 99 -5.23 -13.57 -3.63
CA ASP A 99 -4.63 -14.70 -4.34
C ASP A 99 -5.65 -15.65 -5.00
N GLY A 100 -5.71 -16.89 -4.51
CA GLY A 100 -6.56 -17.97 -4.97
C GLY A 100 -7.77 -18.23 -4.09
N ASP A 101 -7.95 -17.45 -3.02
CA ASP A 101 -9.01 -17.66 -2.03
C ASP A 101 -10.41 -17.34 -2.60
N GLU A 102 -11.44 -17.73 -1.85
CA GLU A 102 -12.83 -17.39 -2.16
C GLU A 102 -13.08 -15.88 -2.07
N VAL A 103 -14.06 -15.40 -2.85
CA VAL A 103 -14.45 -14.00 -2.84
C VAL A 103 -15.22 -13.70 -1.57
N ILE A 104 -14.75 -12.75 -0.77
CA ILE A 104 -15.45 -12.24 0.40
C ILE A 104 -16.32 -11.06 -0.03
N LYS A 105 -17.63 -11.17 0.24
CA LYS A 105 -18.59 -10.08 0.02
C LYS A 105 -18.78 -9.30 1.30
N LEU A 106 -18.67 -7.98 1.22
CA LEU A 106 -18.91 -7.04 2.32
C LEU A 106 -20.08 -6.12 1.96
N ASN A 107 -21.04 -5.98 2.88
CA ASN A 107 -22.02 -4.89 2.78
C ASN A 107 -21.31 -3.58 3.16
N ALA A 108 -21.41 -2.57 2.30
CA ALA A 108 -20.72 -1.31 2.49
C ALA A 108 -21.63 -0.11 2.19
N LEU A 109 -21.18 1.05 2.65
CA LEU A 109 -21.81 2.34 2.36
C LEU A 109 -20.78 3.22 1.65
N LEU A 110 -21.09 3.66 0.44
CA LEU A 110 -20.32 4.66 -0.29
C LEU A 110 -20.64 6.04 0.28
N MET A 111 -19.62 6.70 0.83
CA MET A 111 -19.76 8.00 1.49
C MET A 111 -18.52 8.88 1.31
N ARG A 112 -18.70 10.17 1.59
CA ARG A 112 -17.63 11.17 1.64
C ARG A 112 -16.72 10.90 2.84
N ARG A 113 -15.42 10.68 2.62
CA ARG A 113 -14.44 10.41 3.68
C ARG A 113 -13.75 11.69 4.17
N ASN A 114 -13.44 12.60 3.24
CA ASN A 114 -13.00 13.98 3.50
C ASN A 114 -13.19 14.83 2.23
N SER A 115 -12.73 16.08 2.23
CA SER A 115 -12.88 17.00 1.09
C SER A 115 -12.28 16.49 -0.23
N ARG A 116 -11.40 15.49 -0.19
CA ARG A 116 -10.71 14.93 -1.35
C ARG A 116 -11.11 13.50 -1.72
N PHE A 117 -11.59 12.72 -0.76
CA PHE A 117 -11.79 11.28 -0.94
C PHE A 117 -13.23 10.85 -0.65
N ILE A 118 -13.72 9.90 -1.45
CA ILE A 118 -14.89 9.07 -1.14
C ILE A 118 -14.40 7.67 -0.77
N GLY A 119 -15.24 6.91 -0.08
CA GLY A 119 -14.95 5.51 0.18
C GLY A 119 -16.21 4.68 0.37
N ALA A 120 -16.18 3.47 -0.16
CA ALA A 120 -17.14 2.43 0.22
C ALA A 120 -16.59 1.77 1.49
N GLU A 121 -17.20 2.05 2.64
CA GLU A 121 -16.75 1.55 3.95
C GLU A 121 -17.65 0.39 4.41
N SER A 122 -17.02 -0.69 4.89
CA SER A 122 -17.67 -1.78 5.60
C SER A 122 -17.12 -1.91 7.02
N SER A 123 -18.00 -2.25 7.95
CA SER A 123 -17.69 -2.53 9.36
C SER A 123 -17.97 -3.98 9.74
N ASP A 124 -18.06 -4.89 8.75
CA ASP A 124 -18.28 -6.33 8.98
C ASP A 124 -17.04 -6.98 9.58
N LYS A 125 -16.94 -6.92 10.91
CA LYS A 125 -15.77 -7.35 11.67
C LYS A 125 -15.28 -8.76 11.32
N ASN A 126 -16.18 -9.72 11.16
CA ASN A 126 -15.80 -11.11 10.92
C ASN A 126 -15.16 -11.27 9.54
N ASN A 127 -15.77 -10.68 8.51
CA ASN A 127 -15.22 -10.71 7.17
C ASN A 127 -13.95 -9.87 7.04
N ILE A 128 -13.82 -8.76 7.77
CA ILE A 128 -12.58 -7.96 7.82
C ILE A 128 -11.44 -8.75 8.48
N ILE A 129 -11.69 -9.49 9.57
CA ILE A 129 -10.68 -10.37 10.19
C ILE A 129 -10.27 -11.47 9.21
N ASN A 130 -11.22 -12.07 8.50
CA ASN A 130 -10.92 -13.06 7.46
C ASN A 130 -10.02 -12.47 6.35
N LEU A 131 -10.30 -11.23 5.92
CA LEU A 131 -9.46 -10.52 4.97
C LEU A 131 -8.05 -10.25 5.49
N LEU A 132 -7.90 -9.82 6.75
CA LEU A 132 -6.59 -9.64 7.37
C LEU A 132 -5.80 -10.96 7.43
N ASN A 133 -6.47 -12.07 7.74
CA ASN A 133 -5.87 -13.41 7.75
C ASN A 133 -5.38 -13.85 6.37
N GLN A 134 -6.21 -13.71 5.34
CA GLN A 134 -5.82 -14.00 3.96
C GLN A 134 -4.66 -13.09 3.52
N LEU A 135 -4.76 -11.79 3.80
CA LEU A 135 -3.76 -10.79 3.42
C LEU A 135 -2.40 -11.02 4.10
N GLN A 136 -2.38 -11.49 5.34
CA GLN A 136 -1.15 -11.77 6.10
C GLN A 136 -0.27 -12.83 5.41
N SER A 137 -0.90 -13.80 4.76
CA SER A 137 -0.22 -14.95 4.12
C SER A 137 -0.17 -14.87 2.59
N ALA A 138 -0.69 -13.78 2.03
CA ALA A 138 -0.79 -13.56 0.59
C ALA A 138 0.58 -13.43 -0.08
N LYS A 139 0.66 -13.85 -1.35
CA LYS A 139 1.91 -13.92 -2.12
C LYS A 139 1.81 -13.38 -3.54
N LYS A 140 0.61 -13.12 -4.06
CA LYS A 140 0.43 -12.81 -5.49
C LYS A 140 -0.31 -11.52 -5.74
N LYS A 141 -1.55 -11.38 -5.27
CA LYS A 141 -2.40 -10.26 -5.64
C LYS A 141 -3.56 -10.04 -4.68
N PHE A 142 -3.95 -8.79 -4.59
CA PHE A 142 -5.16 -8.33 -3.95
C PHE A 142 -6.11 -7.79 -5.02
N ILE A 143 -7.40 -8.14 -4.97
CA ILE A 143 -8.41 -7.63 -5.88
C ILE A 143 -9.58 -7.12 -5.05
N VAL A 144 -10.04 -5.91 -5.33
CA VAL A 144 -11.24 -5.34 -4.75
C VAL A 144 -12.16 -4.84 -5.85
N GLY A 145 -13.44 -5.17 -5.75
CA GLY A 145 -14.48 -4.68 -6.62
C GLY A 145 -15.60 -4.03 -5.84
N ILE A 146 -16.29 -3.11 -6.50
CA ILE A 146 -17.46 -2.41 -5.98
C ILE A 146 -18.64 -2.62 -6.94
N GLN A 147 -19.83 -2.80 -6.37
CA GLN A 147 -21.07 -2.96 -7.12
C GLN A 147 -22.19 -2.14 -6.48
N GLY A 148 -22.92 -1.35 -7.29
CA GLY A 148 -24.17 -0.72 -6.85
C GLY A 148 -25.30 -1.75 -6.69
N LYS A 149 -26.27 -1.51 -5.79
CA LYS A 149 -27.33 -2.49 -5.47
C LYS A 149 -28.21 -2.94 -6.64
N GLY A 150 -28.27 -2.18 -7.75
CA GLY A 150 -28.94 -2.57 -8.99
C GLY A 150 -28.10 -3.47 -9.92
N GLY A 151 -26.82 -3.67 -9.59
CA GLY A 151 -25.90 -4.52 -10.34
C GLY A 151 -25.36 -3.92 -11.65
N GLU A 152 -25.85 -2.75 -12.05
CA GLU A 152 -25.50 -2.09 -13.32
C GLU A 152 -24.10 -1.43 -13.30
N SER A 153 -23.69 -0.89 -12.15
CA SER A 153 -22.33 -0.35 -11.98
C SER A 153 -21.45 -1.38 -11.27
N LYS A 154 -20.39 -1.81 -11.95
CA LYS A 154 -19.36 -2.71 -11.42
C LYS A 154 -17.99 -2.19 -11.81
N GLN A 155 -17.09 -2.12 -10.85
CA GLN A 155 -15.69 -1.79 -11.08
C GLN A 155 -14.82 -2.72 -10.24
N SER A 156 -13.61 -2.99 -10.71
CA SER A 156 -12.62 -3.75 -9.96
C SER A 156 -11.23 -3.21 -10.18
N TYR A 157 -10.43 -3.33 -9.14
CA TYR A 157 -9.04 -2.91 -9.08
C TYR A 157 -8.20 -4.06 -8.51
N SER A 158 -6.94 -4.10 -8.91
CA SER A 158 -5.98 -5.08 -8.42
C SER A 158 -4.75 -4.39 -7.89
N GLY A 159 -4.20 -4.87 -6.77
CA GLY A 159 -2.92 -4.42 -6.20
C GLY A 159 -1.99 -5.62 -5.95
N ASP A 160 -0.72 -5.34 -5.71
CA ASP A 160 0.21 -6.34 -5.20
C ASP A 160 -0.03 -6.56 -3.69
N VAL A 161 0.68 -7.52 -3.11
CA VAL A 161 0.66 -7.87 -1.69
C VAL A 161 2.05 -7.68 -1.06
N ILE A 162 2.93 -6.90 -1.69
CA ILE A 162 4.37 -6.91 -1.43
C ILE A 162 4.80 -6.75 0.03
N ASN A 163 4.24 -5.92 0.90
CA ASN A 163 4.65 -5.85 2.31
C ASN A 163 3.50 -6.24 3.25
N SER A 164 2.53 -6.98 2.72
CA SER A 164 1.25 -7.24 3.38
C SER A 164 1.43 -7.95 4.72
N THR A 165 2.31 -8.95 4.81
CA THR A 165 2.57 -9.68 6.06
C THR A 165 3.01 -8.75 7.19
N ASN A 166 3.97 -7.85 6.91
CA ASN A 166 4.48 -6.91 7.90
C ASN A 166 3.45 -5.82 8.23
N ALA A 167 2.78 -5.28 7.21
CA ALA A 167 1.73 -4.29 7.38
C ALA A 167 0.59 -4.82 8.26
N VAL A 168 0.10 -6.04 7.97
CA VAL A 168 -0.95 -6.69 8.76
C VAL A 168 -0.48 -6.94 10.17
N SER A 169 0.73 -7.47 10.38
CA SER A 169 1.28 -7.72 11.73
C SER A 169 1.31 -6.44 12.58
N ASN A 170 1.76 -5.32 12.01
CA ASN A 170 1.78 -4.04 12.70
C ASN A 170 0.37 -3.50 12.98
N PHE A 171 -0.54 -3.66 12.02
CA PHE A 171 -1.94 -3.25 12.16
C PHE A 171 -2.62 -4.01 13.29
N VAL A 172 -2.63 -5.34 13.25
CA VAL A 172 -3.33 -6.15 14.26
C VAL A 172 -2.74 -6.00 15.65
N LYS A 173 -1.42 -5.78 15.77
CA LYS A 173 -0.77 -5.46 17.04
C LYS A 173 -1.27 -4.13 17.62
N ALA A 174 -1.35 -3.08 16.80
CA ALA A 174 -1.85 -1.78 17.25
C ALA A 174 -3.34 -1.84 17.62
N CYS A 175 -4.13 -2.58 16.84
CA CYS A 175 -5.57 -2.74 17.03
C CYS A 175 -5.93 -3.79 18.10
N LYS A 176 -4.95 -4.49 18.69
CA LYS A 176 -5.16 -5.63 19.62
C LYS A 176 -6.08 -6.72 19.05
N ILE A 177 -5.95 -7.02 17.76
CA ILE A 177 -6.71 -8.05 17.05
C ILE A 177 -5.92 -9.37 17.11
N SER A 178 -6.61 -10.47 17.41
CA SER A 178 -6.08 -11.82 17.24
C SER A 178 -6.52 -12.36 15.89
N LEU A 179 -5.55 -12.87 15.15
CA LEU A 179 -5.70 -13.48 13.82
C LEU A 179 -5.73 -15.00 13.91
#